data_AF-S8DZ05-F1
#
_entry.id   AF-S8DZ05-F1
#
_cell.length_a   1.000
_cell.length_b   1.000
_cell.length_c   1.000
_cell.angle_alpha   90.00
_cell.angle_beta   90.00
_cell.angle_gamma   90.00
#
_symmetry.space_group_name_H-M   'P 1'
#
loop_
_entity.id
_entity.type
_entity.pdbx_description
1 polymer ?
#
loop_
_entity_poly.entity_id
_entity_poly.type
_entity_poly.pdbx_seq_one_letter_code
_entity_poly.pdbx_strand_id
1 'polypeptide(L)'
;MPPAVVARVLGYGIRCNDRGRDALVRDILACNKEAELLAGVAHLYVYGLCRVFYNPKGPTPRVSPSLTPRLSLEVTAKESFLLLDSSRDASRLRTETLLCDNHRCIFTGLLDETEAELEFTKTKRLQDYAFTNVAHIISQSLSENISGVHAAAHAKFEWARTGGAMLQRFGGFDAHEVLCDEILQSPKNAFTASMTAHAPFDALKI
;
A
#
# COMPACT_ATOMS: atom_id res chain seq x y z
N MET A 1 5.18 -15.26 -21.46
CA MET A 1 6.50 -14.59 -21.35
C MET A 1 7.55 -15.46 -22.01
N PRO A 2 8.49 -14.95 -22.83
CA PRO A 2 9.50 -15.80 -23.47
C PRO A 2 10.37 -16.55 -22.45
N PRO A 3 10.86 -17.78 -22.74
CA PRO A 3 11.68 -18.56 -21.79
C PRO A 3 12.93 -17.82 -21.28
N ALA A 4 13.56 -17.02 -22.15
CA ALA A 4 14.71 -16.20 -21.78
C ALA A 4 14.36 -15.13 -20.74
N VAL A 5 13.15 -14.58 -20.77
CA VAL A 5 12.68 -13.58 -19.78
C VAL A 5 12.35 -14.26 -18.47
N VAL A 6 11.67 -15.42 -18.51
CA VAL A 6 11.41 -16.28 -17.33
C VAL A 6 12.71 -16.61 -16.61
N ALA A 7 13.71 -17.12 -17.33
CA ALA A 7 15.01 -17.47 -16.77
C ALA A 7 15.73 -16.26 -16.14
N ARG A 8 15.66 -15.08 -16.77
CA ARG A 8 16.26 -13.84 -16.23
C ARG A 8 15.58 -13.41 -14.94
N VAL A 9 14.25 -13.39 -14.88
CA VAL A 9 13.50 -13.01 -13.68
C VAL A 9 13.88 -13.90 -12.50
N LEU A 10 13.84 -15.21 -12.70
CA LEU A 10 14.19 -16.17 -11.66
C LEU A 10 15.67 -16.04 -11.26
N GLY A 11 16.56 -15.89 -12.22
CA GLY A 11 18.00 -15.68 -11.98
C GLY A 11 18.28 -14.41 -11.17
N TYR A 12 17.56 -13.31 -11.43
CA TYR A 12 17.67 -12.09 -10.61
C TYR A 12 17.10 -12.30 -9.21
N GLY A 13 15.95 -12.97 -9.08
CA GLY A 13 15.34 -13.23 -7.77
C GLY A 13 16.24 -14.09 -6.86
N ILE A 14 17.03 -15.00 -7.42
CA ILE A 14 18.00 -15.82 -6.67
C ILE A 14 19.12 -14.94 -6.07
N ARG A 15 19.41 -13.78 -6.66
CA ARG A 15 20.46 -12.87 -6.17
C ARG A 15 20.00 -11.94 -5.04
N CYS A 16 18.75 -12.07 -4.59
CA CYS A 16 18.23 -11.29 -3.47
C CYS A 16 18.75 -11.80 -2.11
N ASN A 17 18.16 -11.31 -1.01
CA ASN A 17 18.51 -11.73 0.34
C ASN A 17 18.32 -13.26 0.53
N ASP A 18 18.94 -13.82 1.56
CA ASP A 18 18.97 -15.27 1.78
C ASP A 18 17.56 -15.87 1.88
N ARG A 19 16.64 -15.20 2.57
CA ARG A 19 15.25 -15.67 2.75
C ARG A 19 14.48 -15.73 1.42
N GLY A 20 14.58 -14.66 0.61
CA GLY A 20 13.93 -14.59 -0.69
C GLY A 20 14.53 -15.59 -1.68
N ARG A 21 15.85 -15.77 -1.64
CA ARG A 21 16.54 -16.82 -2.40
C ARG A 21 16.02 -18.20 -2.02
N ASP A 22 15.94 -18.53 -0.74
CA ASP A 22 15.50 -19.85 -0.27
C ASP A 22 14.02 -20.11 -0.60
N ALA A 23 13.16 -19.08 -0.50
CA ALA A 23 11.78 -19.16 -0.95
C ALA A 23 11.68 -19.45 -2.45
N LEU A 24 12.40 -18.69 -3.27
CA LEU A 24 12.36 -18.84 -4.72
C LEU A 24 12.96 -20.17 -5.18
N VAL A 25 14.06 -20.64 -4.56
CA VAL A 25 14.65 -21.94 -4.85
C VAL A 25 13.66 -23.06 -4.52
N ARG A 26 12.98 -23.01 -3.38
CA ARG A 26 11.92 -23.98 -3.05
C ARG A 26 10.80 -23.99 -4.09
N ASP A 27 10.37 -22.82 -4.57
CA ASP A 27 9.32 -22.70 -5.58
C ASP A 27 9.75 -23.30 -6.92
N ILE A 28 10.99 -23.02 -7.34
CA ILE A 28 11.58 -23.58 -8.57
C ILE A 28 11.70 -25.11 -8.47
N LEU A 29 12.19 -25.62 -7.34
CA LEU A 29 12.34 -27.06 -7.12
C LEU A 29 10.98 -27.77 -7.10
N ALA A 30 9.95 -27.14 -6.52
CA ALA A 30 8.58 -27.66 -6.50
C ALA A 30 7.95 -27.80 -7.90
N CYS A 31 8.44 -27.07 -8.90
CA CYS A 31 8.00 -27.24 -10.28
C CYS A 31 8.46 -28.56 -10.91
N ASN A 32 9.37 -29.32 -10.29
CA ASN A 32 9.82 -30.63 -10.76
C ASN A 32 10.25 -30.68 -12.25
N LYS A 33 10.92 -29.62 -12.72
CA LYS A 33 11.36 -29.43 -14.12
C LYS A 33 10.22 -29.26 -15.14
N GLU A 34 8.98 -29.09 -14.71
CA GLU A 34 7.84 -28.78 -15.57
C GLU A 34 7.93 -27.32 -16.04
N ALA A 35 8.12 -27.13 -17.35
CA ALA A 35 8.37 -25.81 -17.93
C ALA A 35 7.18 -24.84 -17.76
N GLU A 36 5.95 -25.35 -17.80
CA GLU A 36 4.74 -24.54 -17.62
C GLU A 36 4.62 -24.01 -16.19
N LEU A 37 4.86 -24.87 -15.18
CA LEU A 37 4.88 -24.47 -13.78
C LEU A 37 5.98 -23.44 -13.50
N LEU A 38 7.17 -23.64 -14.08
CA LEU A 38 8.29 -22.71 -13.93
C LEU A 38 7.98 -21.32 -14.53
N ALA A 39 7.33 -21.31 -15.70
CA ALA A 39 6.84 -20.07 -16.31
C ALA A 39 5.75 -19.41 -15.45
N GLY A 40 4.87 -20.19 -14.84
CA GLY A 40 3.86 -19.74 -13.88
C GLY A 40 4.47 -19.06 -12.65
N VAL A 41 5.48 -19.69 -12.05
CA VAL A 41 6.25 -19.11 -10.92
C VAL A 41 6.91 -17.80 -11.34
N ALA A 42 7.62 -17.75 -12.47
CA ALA A 42 8.23 -16.50 -12.92
C ALA A 42 7.19 -15.39 -13.16
N HIS A 43 6.03 -15.75 -13.72
CA HIS A 43 4.91 -14.82 -13.85
C HIS A 43 4.43 -14.31 -12.49
N LEU A 44 4.26 -15.19 -11.51
CA LEU A 44 3.88 -14.83 -10.14
C LEU A 44 4.88 -13.85 -9.52
N TYR A 45 6.18 -14.07 -9.67
CA TYR A 45 7.22 -13.17 -9.15
C TYR A 45 7.23 -11.81 -9.86
N VAL A 46 7.11 -11.76 -11.19
CA VAL A 46 6.98 -10.47 -11.90
C VAL A 46 5.71 -9.74 -11.48
N TYR A 47 4.59 -10.44 -11.39
CA TYR A 47 3.31 -9.83 -11.08
C TYR A 47 3.16 -9.44 -9.61
N GLY A 48 3.71 -10.22 -8.69
CA GLY A 48 3.62 -10.01 -7.25
C GLY A 48 4.67 -9.05 -6.71
N LEU A 49 5.87 -8.99 -7.31
CA LEU A 49 6.94 -8.10 -6.86
C LEU A 49 7.08 -6.86 -7.75
N CYS A 50 7.18 -7.02 -9.06
CA CYS A 50 7.44 -5.88 -9.95
C CYS A 50 6.16 -5.07 -10.21
N ARG A 51 5.03 -5.73 -10.52
CA ARG A 51 3.82 -5.01 -10.93
C ARG A 51 3.16 -4.21 -9.81
N VAL A 52 3.48 -4.48 -8.54
CA VAL A 52 3.11 -3.62 -7.41
C VAL A 52 3.60 -2.18 -7.63
N PHE A 53 4.77 -2.03 -8.23
CA PHE A 53 5.33 -0.72 -8.59
C PHE A 53 4.84 -0.21 -9.96
N TYR A 54 4.42 -1.09 -10.86
CA TYR A 54 3.95 -0.76 -12.22
C TYR A 54 2.43 -0.71 -12.37
N ASN A 55 1.67 -0.36 -11.33
CA ASN A 55 0.22 -0.14 -11.47
C ASN A 55 -0.16 1.35 -11.50
N PRO A 56 0.19 2.11 -12.55
CA PRO A 56 -0.32 3.45 -12.73
C PRO A 56 -1.76 3.37 -13.27
N LYS A 57 -2.65 4.09 -12.59
CA LYS A 57 -4.01 4.52 -12.98
C LYS A 57 -5.17 3.75 -12.36
N GLY A 58 -5.66 4.39 -11.31
CA GLY A 58 -6.99 4.31 -10.73
C GLY A 58 -6.89 5.13 -9.43
N PRO A 59 -7.86 5.99 -9.08
CA PRO A 59 -7.87 6.58 -7.76
C PRO A 59 -7.61 5.47 -6.74
N THR A 60 -6.68 5.68 -5.80
CA THR A 60 -6.72 4.91 -4.54
C THR A 60 -8.17 4.96 -4.13
N PRO A 61 -8.88 3.81 -4.04
CA PRO A 61 -10.31 3.83 -3.77
C PRO A 61 -10.48 4.72 -2.55
N ARG A 62 -11.19 5.86 -2.71
CA ARG A 62 -11.60 6.63 -1.54
C ARG A 62 -12.31 5.62 -0.67
N VAL A 63 -11.95 5.55 0.61
CA VAL A 63 -12.72 4.81 1.61
C VAL A 63 -14.07 5.51 1.71
N SER A 64 -14.94 5.27 0.72
CA SER A 64 -16.33 5.60 0.80
C SER A 64 -16.94 4.52 1.67
N PRO A 65 -17.87 4.87 2.58
CA PRO A 65 -18.53 3.89 3.43
C PRO A 65 -19.19 2.72 2.68
N SER A 66 -19.40 2.88 1.37
CA SER A 66 -19.87 1.85 0.46
C SER A 66 -18.88 0.72 0.16
N LEU A 67 -17.59 0.88 0.46
CA LEU A 67 -16.54 -0.13 0.22
C LEU A 67 -16.18 -0.94 1.48
N THR A 68 -16.67 -0.52 2.65
CA THR A 68 -16.74 -1.35 3.86
C THR A 68 -17.68 -2.53 3.57
N PRO A 69 -17.37 -3.77 4.00
CA PRO A 69 -18.24 -4.93 3.77
C PRO A 69 -19.67 -4.61 4.18
N ARG A 70 -20.57 -4.47 3.19
CA ARG A 70 -21.98 -4.18 3.46
C ARG A 70 -22.61 -5.45 4.03
N LEU A 71 -22.78 -5.49 5.35
CA LEU A 71 -23.89 -6.21 5.95
C LEU A 71 -25.19 -5.72 5.29
N SER A 72 -26.15 -6.63 5.08
CA SER A 72 -27.33 -6.41 4.24
C SER A 72 -28.04 -5.09 4.51
N LEU A 73 -28.61 -4.51 3.45
CA LEU A 73 -29.18 -3.16 3.38
C LEU A 73 -30.26 -2.84 4.44
N GLU A 74 -30.82 -3.85 5.10
CA GLU A 74 -31.80 -3.73 6.19
C GLU A 74 -31.15 -3.43 7.55
N VAL A 75 -29.84 -3.66 7.71
CA VAL A 75 -29.07 -3.36 8.94
C VAL A 75 -28.53 -1.92 8.93
N THR A 76 -28.31 -1.34 7.75
CA THR A 76 -27.65 -0.03 7.58
C THR A 76 -28.42 1.16 8.19
N ALA A 77 -29.74 1.05 8.37
CA ALA A 77 -30.53 2.10 9.02
C ALA A 77 -30.34 2.17 10.55
N LYS A 78 -29.75 1.15 11.17
CA LYS A 78 -29.47 1.09 12.62
C LYS A 78 -28.01 1.39 13.00
N GLU A 79 -27.11 1.52 12.03
CA GLU A 79 -25.65 1.61 12.27
C GLU A 79 -25.04 2.95 11.84
N SER A 80 -25.72 4.06 12.09
CA SER A 80 -25.18 5.42 11.91
C SER A 80 -23.91 5.69 12.74
N PHE A 81 -23.61 4.86 13.74
CA PHE A 81 -22.40 4.94 14.57
C PHE A 81 -21.11 4.51 13.85
N LEU A 82 -21.16 3.54 12.92
CA LEU A 82 -19.96 3.05 12.22
C LEU A 82 -19.36 4.09 11.25
N LEU A 83 -20.20 4.98 10.72
CA LEU A 83 -19.75 6.10 9.89
C LEU A 83 -18.97 7.15 10.70
N LEU A 84 -19.33 7.35 11.97
CA LEU A 84 -18.65 8.31 12.85
C LEU A 84 -17.25 7.83 13.24
N ASP A 85 -17.08 6.53 13.46
CA ASP A 85 -15.79 5.96 13.87
C ASP A 85 -14.74 6.08 12.75
N SER A 86 -15.10 5.78 11.49
CA SER A 86 -14.15 5.88 10.36
C SER A 86 -13.57 7.29 10.13
N SER A 87 -14.36 8.34 10.41
CA SER A 87 -13.92 9.73 10.30
C SER A 87 -13.00 10.14 11.46
N ARG A 88 -13.29 9.63 12.67
CA ARG A 88 -12.43 9.84 13.85
C ARG A 88 -11.08 9.16 13.66
N ASP A 89 -11.06 7.97 13.05
CA ASP A 89 -9.83 7.24 12.78
C ASP A 89 -8.97 7.95 11.72
N ALA A 90 -9.57 8.45 10.64
CA ALA A 90 -8.82 9.18 9.61
C ALA A 90 -8.21 10.50 10.12
N SER A 91 -8.94 11.26 10.95
CA SER A 91 -8.44 12.49 11.56
C SER A 91 -7.31 12.22 12.56
N ARG A 92 -7.46 11.16 13.36
CA ARG A 92 -6.45 10.69 14.30
C ARG A 92 -5.19 10.23 13.57
N LEU A 93 -5.34 9.38 12.55
CA LEU A 93 -4.24 8.92 11.70
C LEU A 93 -3.48 10.10 11.08
N ARG A 94 -4.20 11.11 10.55
CA ARG A 94 -3.55 12.32 10.02
C ARG A 94 -2.73 13.04 11.08
N THR A 95 -3.27 13.23 12.27
CA THR A 95 -2.58 13.91 13.37
C THR A 95 -1.32 13.14 13.80
N GLU A 96 -1.44 11.83 14.00
CA GLU A 96 -0.31 10.97 14.38
C GLU A 96 0.76 10.92 13.29
N THR A 97 0.37 10.81 12.02
CA THR A 97 1.29 10.78 10.87
C THR A 97 2.02 12.11 10.70
N LEU A 98 1.32 13.24 10.85
CA LEU A 98 1.95 14.57 10.83
C LEU A 98 3.00 14.69 11.95
N LEU A 99 2.69 14.23 13.16
CA LEU A 99 3.65 14.23 14.27
C LEU A 99 4.89 13.38 13.95
N CYS A 100 4.70 12.17 13.40
CA CYS A 100 5.80 11.30 12.97
C CYS A 100 6.71 11.97 11.92
N ASP A 101 6.12 12.72 10.99
CA ASP A 101 6.85 13.38 9.90
C ASP A 101 7.28 14.82 10.23
N ASN A 102 7.24 15.24 11.49
CA ASN A 102 7.54 16.60 11.93
C ASN A 102 6.73 17.68 11.18
N HIS A 103 5.46 17.38 10.91
CA HIS A 103 4.50 18.19 10.17
C HIS A 103 4.97 18.57 8.76
N ARG A 104 5.84 17.77 8.14
CA ARG A 104 6.41 18.06 6.82
C ARG A 104 6.02 17.00 5.82
N CYS A 105 6.01 17.38 4.55
CA CYS A 105 5.98 16.41 3.47
C CYS A 105 7.30 15.63 3.46
N ILE A 106 7.22 14.30 3.53
CA ILE A 106 8.40 13.43 3.59
C ILE A 106 9.31 13.54 2.35
N PHE A 107 8.74 13.93 1.20
CA PHE A 107 9.47 14.04 -0.07
C PHE A 107 10.08 15.41 -0.31
N THR A 108 9.40 16.49 0.08
CA THR A 108 9.84 17.87 -0.22
C THR A 108 10.39 18.61 0.98
N GLY A 109 10.15 18.13 2.21
CA GLY A 109 10.50 18.81 3.45
C GLY A 109 9.66 20.06 3.75
N LEU A 110 8.72 20.43 2.88
CA LEU A 110 7.83 21.58 3.07
C LEU A 110 6.87 21.32 4.23
N LEU A 111 6.58 22.37 5.00
CA LEU A 111 5.70 22.31 6.18
C LEU A 111 4.23 22.15 5.74
N ASP A 112 3.43 21.45 6.54
CA ASP A 112 1.97 21.43 6.35
C ASP A 112 1.38 22.82 6.55
N GLU A 113 0.38 23.17 5.75
CA GLU A 113 -0.29 24.49 5.78
C GLU A 113 -0.76 24.88 7.19
N THR A 114 -1.39 23.95 7.90
CA THR A 114 -1.92 24.20 9.25
C THR A 114 -0.80 24.57 10.22
N GLU A 115 0.33 23.86 10.15
CA GLU A 115 1.48 24.12 11.02
C GLU A 115 2.22 25.39 10.60
N ALA A 116 2.28 25.69 9.30
CA ALA A 116 2.86 26.92 8.79
C ALA A 116 2.10 28.17 9.28
N GLU A 117 0.77 28.13 9.32
CA GLU A 117 -0.06 29.21 9.87
C GLU A 117 0.18 29.42 11.39
N LEU A 118 0.29 28.32 12.14
CA LEU A 118 0.61 28.34 13.57
C LEU A 118 2.00 28.93 13.82
N GLU A 119 3.02 28.47 13.09
CA GLU A 119 4.39 28.97 13.19
C GLU A 119 4.51 30.43 12.75
N PHE A 120 3.79 30.86 11.71
CA PHE A 120 3.73 32.27 11.31
C PHE A 120 3.11 33.14 12.42
N THR A 121 2.05 32.65 13.07
CA THR A 121 1.41 33.39 14.17
C THR A 121 2.37 33.61 15.34
N LYS A 122 3.19 32.60 15.67
CA LYS A 122 4.19 32.64 16.75
C LYS A 122 5.42 33.48 16.40
N THR A 123 5.99 33.27 15.20
CA THR A 123 7.32 33.78 14.85
C THR A 123 7.31 34.99 13.92
N LYS A 124 6.17 35.27 13.27
CA LYS A 124 6.01 36.26 12.19
C LYS A 124 6.94 36.03 10.99
N ARG A 125 7.44 34.80 10.82
CA ARG A 125 8.27 34.40 9.67
C ARG A 125 7.45 33.57 8.70
N LEU A 126 7.46 33.97 7.43
CA LEU A 126 6.91 33.18 6.35
C LEU A 126 7.81 31.95 6.14
N GLN A 127 7.20 30.76 6.18
CA GLN A 127 7.85 29.51 5.78
C GLN A 127 7.16 28.99 4.51
N ASP A 128 7.94 28.36 3.63
CA ASP A 128 7.37 27.62 2.51
C ASP A 128 6.58 26.43 3.04
N TYR A 129 5.36 26.27 2.52
CA TYR A 129 4.42 25.25 2.95
C TYR A 129 3.78 24.53 1.76
N ALA A 130 3.16 23.40 2.02
CA ALA A 130 2.39 22.65 1.05
C ALA A 130 1.13 22.07 1.69
N PHE A 131 0.07 21.93 0.89
CA PHE A 131 -1.07 21.12 1.28
C PHE A 131 -0.67 19.65 1.28
N THR A 132 -0.72 19.01 2.44
CA THR A 132 -0.33 17.61 2.60
C THR A 132 -1.51 16.68 2.83
N ASN A 133 -1.36 15.43 2.43
CA ASN A 133 -2.29 14.34 2.68
C ASN A 133 -1.56 13.14 3.29
N VAL A 134 -2.32 12.29 3.99
CA VAL A 134 -1.85 10.99 4.42
C VAL A 134 -1.85 10.04 3.22
N ALA A 135 -0.69 9.45 2.94
CA ALA A 135 -0.52 8.38 1.98
C ALA A 135 -0.16 7.09 2.72
N HIS A 136 -0.84 5.99 2.37
CA HIS A 136 -0.55 4.69 2.96
C HIS A 136 0.57 3.99 2.19
N ILE A 137 1.51 3.36 2.91
CA ILE A 137 2.57 2.53 2.33
C ILE A 137 1.97 1.23 1.80
N ILE A 138 1.18 0.55 2.63
CA ILE A 138 0.44 -0.67 2.31
C ILE A 138 -1.03 -0.31 2.15
N SER A 139 -1.54 -0.49 0.93
CA SER A 139 -2.95 -0.26 0.61
C SER A 139 -3.88 -1.23 1.35
N GLN A 140 -5.12 -0.81 1.61
CA GLN A 140 -6.20 -1.65 2.15
C GLN A 140 -6.39 -2.97 1.39
N SER A 141 -6.17 -2.94 0.08
CA SER A 141 -6.27 -4.14 -0.76
C SER A 141 -5.27 -5.25 -0.41
N LEU A 142 -4.20 -4.93 0.33
CA LEU A 142 -3.19 -5.89 0.79
C LEU A 142 -3.49 -6.43 2.18
N SER A 143 -4.37 -5.79 2.96
CA SER A 143 -4.56 -6.06 4.39
C SER A 143 -5.91 -6.69 4.75
N GLU A 144 -6.94 -6.55 3.91
CA GLU A 144 -8.30 -6.97 4.27
C GLU A 144 -8.96 -7.89 3.24
N ASN A 145 -9.79 -8.82 3.73
CA ASN A 145 -10.71 -9.61 2.92
C ASN A 145 -11.94 -8.77 2.55
N ILE A 146 -11.85 -8.03 1.45
CA ILE A 146 -12.95 -7.19 0.98
C ILE A 146 -13.98 -8.04 0.24
N SER A 147 -15.21 -8.09 0.77
CA SER A 147 -16.37 -8.73 0.15
C SER A 147 -17.39 -7.69 -0.36
N GLY A 148 -18.30 -8.10 -1.26
CA GLY A 148 -19.40 -7.24 -1.71
C GLY A 148 -19.03 -6.16 -2.75
N VAL A 149 -17.87 -6.28 -3.40
CA VAL A 149 -17.39 -5.33 -4.42
C VAL A 149 -17.62 -5.82 -5.84
N HIS A 150 -17.68 -4.88 -6.79
CA HIS A 150 -17.81 -5.19 -8.22
C HIS A 150 -16.66 -6.10 -8.71
N ALA A 151 -16.92 -6.99 -9.67
CA ALA A 151 -15.97 -8.00 -10.14
C ALA A 151 -14.57 -7.43 -10.50
N ALA A 152 -14.53 -6.25 -11.11
CA ALA A 152 -13.28 -5.56 -11.44
C ALA A 152 -12.47 -5.14 -10.19
N ALA A 153 -13.14 -4.71 -9.12
CA ALA A 153 -12.50 -4.38 -7.85
C ALA A 153 -12.06 -5.64 -7.11
N HIS A 154 -12.86 -6.71 -7.15
CA HIS A 154 -12.48 -8.02 -6.61
C HIS A 154 -11.19 -8.56 -7.25
N ALA A 155 -11.06 -8.46 -8.58
CA ALA A 155 -9.84 -8.85 -9.28
C ALA A 155 -8.61 -8.04 -8.82
N LYS A 156 -8.80 -6.75 -8.49
CA LYS A 156 -7.75 -5.89 -7.92
C LYS A 156 -7.36 -6.32 -6.50
N PHE A 157 -8.32 -6.70 -5.66
CA PHE A 157 -8.07 -7.19 -4.30
C PHE A 157 -7.36 -8.55 -4.29
N GLU A 158 -7.81 -9.50 -5.12
CA GLU A 158 -7.14 -10.80 -5.25
C GLU A 158 -5.68 -10.66 -5.74
N TRP A 159 -5.45 -9.73 -6.65
CA TRP A 159 -4.09 -9.44 -7.10
C TRP A 159 -3.24 -8.79 -6.02
N ALA A 160 -3.78 -7.80 -5.30
CA ALA A 160 -3.07 -7.18 -4.19
C ALA A 160 -2.72 -8.24 -3.14
N ARG A 161 -3.68 -9.07 -2.71
CA ARG A 161 -3.45 -10.23 -1.82
C ARG A 161 -2.32 -11.13 -2.30
N THR A 162 -2.24 -11.39 -3.60
CA THR A 162 -1.12 -12.13 -4.21
C THR A 162 0.21 -11.38 -4.05
N GLY A 163 0.25 -10.07 -4.30
CA GLY A 163 1.43 -9.23 -4.06
C GLY A 163 1.89 -9.23 -2.60
N GLY A 164 0.95 -9.08 -1.65
CA GLY A 164 1.23 -9.14 -0.22
C GLY A 164 1.81 -10.49 0.21
N ALA A 165 1.20 -11.59 -0.24
CA ALA A 165 1.71 -12.94 -0.01
C ALA A 165 3.13 -13.15 -0.59
N MET A 166 3.41 -12.55 -1.74
CA MET A 166 4.74 -12.60 -2.37
C MET A 166 5.77 -11.78 -1.59
N LEU A 167 5.41 -10.60 -1.07
CA LEU A 167 6.27 -9.80 -0.20
C LEU A 167 6.58 -10.53 1.12
N GLN A 168 5.59 -11.21 1.70
CA GLN A 168 5.80 -12.02 2.91
C GLN A 168 6.67 -13.24 2.63
N ARG A 169 6.40 -13.97 1.55
CA ARG A 169 7.15 -15.17 1.18
C ARG A 169 8.61 -14.83 0.80
N PHE A 170 8.81 -13.78 0.03
CA PHE A 170 10.11 -13.41 -0.53
C PHE A 170 10.89 -12.44 0.37
N GLY A 171 10.26 -11.36 0.82
CA GLY A 171 10.87 -10.35 1.68
C GLY A 171 10.87 -10.73 3.16
N GLY A 172 10.06 -11.73 3.55
CA GLY A 172 9.88 -12.08 4.95
C GLY A 172 9.08 -11.06 5.76
N PHE A 173 8.41 -10.14 5.06
CA PHE A 173 7.67 -9.05 5.65
C PHE A 173 6.23 -9.48 5.89
N ASP A 174 5.86 -9.64 7.16
CA ASP A 174 4.47 -9.85 7.55
C ASP A 174 3.85 -8.51 7.96
N ALA A 175 2.91 -8.02 7.17
CA ALA A 175 2.24 -6.76 7.44
C ALA A 175 1.50 -6.77 8.80
N HIS A 176 0.94 -7.91 9.21
CA HIS A 176 0.26 -8.04 10.50
C HIS A 176 1.26 -8.01 11.66
N GLU A 177 2.43 -8.63 11.50
CA GLU A 177 3.48 -8.59 12.54
C GLU A 177 4.02 -7.16 12.75
N VAL A 178 4.21 -6.42 11.66
CA VAL A 178 4.83 -5.09 11.70
C VAL A 178 3.83 -3.98 12.08
N LEU A 179 2.60 -4.08 11.59
CA LEU A 179 1.59 -3.03 11.70
C LEU A 179 0.47 -3.35 12.70
N CYS A 180 0.51 -4.54 13.32
CA CYS A 180 -0.50 -5.04 14.26
C CYS A 180 -1.90 -5.14 13.62
N ASP A 181 -2.96 -5.20 14.44
CA ASP A 181 -4.34 -5.36 13.96
C ASP A 181 -4.90 -4.11 13.26
N GLU A 182 -4.25 -2.96 13.44
CA GLU A 182 -4.66 -1.66 12.87
C GLU A 182 -3.85 -1.32 11.60
N ILE A 183 -3.65 -2.28 10.68
CA ILE A 183 -2.76 -2.12 9.52
C ILE A 183 -2.98 -0.79 8.77
N LEU A 184 -4.23 -0.39 8.56
CA LEU A 184 -4.55 0.80 7.79
C LEU A 184 -4.55 2.08 8.61
N GLN A 185 -4.91 2.00 9.88
CA GLN A 185 -4.98 3.16 10.77
C GLN A 185 -3.68 3.34 11.57
N SER A 186 -2.64 2.57 11.25
CA SER A 186 -1.34 2.71 11.89
C SER A 186 -0.53 3.82 11.23
N PRO A 187 -0.03 4.82 11.99
CA PRO A 187 0.93 5.80 11.47
C PRO A 187 2.24 5.15 10.99
N LYS A 188 2.53 3.90 11.41
CA LYS A 188 3.67 3.12 10.86
C LYS A 188 3.48 2.72 9.40
N ASN A 189 2.23 2.69 8.93
CA ASN A 189 1.86 2.36 7.55
C ASN A 189 1.53 3.62 6.73
N ALA A 190 1.82 4.80 7.25
CA ALA A 190 1.41 6.04 6.62
C ALA A 190 2.53 7.07 6.67
N PHE A 191 2.52 7.98 5.70
CA PHE A 191 3.37 9.16 5.71
C PHE A 191 2.61 10.35 5.11
N THR A 192 3.13 11.54 5.37
CA THR A 192 2.60 12.81 4.94
C THR A 192 3.25 13.20 3.61
N ALA A 193 2.43 13.39 2.57
CA ALA A 193 2.90 13.77 1.24
C ALA A 193 2.11 14.94 0.65
N SER A 194 2.82 15.86 -0.01
CA SER A 194 2.20 16.90 -0.83
C SER A 194 1.64 16.32 -2.12
N MET A 195 0.57 16.91 -2.65
CA MET A 195 -0.03 16.42 -3.89
C MET A 195 0.91 16.51 -5.10
N THR A 196 1.80 17.50 -5.10
CA THR A 196 2.80 17.70 -6.15
C THR A 196 3.90 16.65 -6.12
N ALA A 197 4.21 16.06 -4.96
CA ALA A 197 5.16 14.95 -4.82
C ALA A 197 4.50 13.58 -5.03
N HIS A 198 3.22 13.43 -4.67
CA HIS A 198 2.49 12.18 -4.81
C HIS A 198 2.37 11.74 -6.28
N ALA A 199 2.06 12.67 -7.20
CA ALA A 199 1.90 12.33 -8.62
C ALA A 199 3.20 11.83 -9.31
N PRO A 200 4.37 12.44 -9.09
CA PRO A 200 5.65 11.89 -9.53
C PRO A 200 6.00 10.54 -8.89
N PHE A 201 5.67 10.35 -7.60
CA PHE A 201 5.88 9.08 -6.91
C PHE A 201 5.10 7.94 -7.58
N ASP A 202 3.80 8.15 -7.81
CA ASP A 202 2.92 7.21 -8.51
C ASP A 202 3.39 6.90 -9.93
N ALA A 203 4.12 7.85 -10.54
CA ALA A 203 4.68 7.71 -11.88
C ALA A 203 6.10 7.11 -11.89
N LEU A 204 6.69 6.80 -10.73
CA LEU A 204 8.08 6.38 -10.57
C LEU A 204 9.09 7.38 -11.19
N LYS A 205 8.89 8.68 -10.94
CA LYS A 205 9.67 9.79 -11.53
C LYS A 205 10.45 10.64 -10.51
N ILE A 206 10.51 10.21 -9.26
CA ILE A 206 11.27 10.86 -8.18
C ILE A 206 12.25 9.87 -7.56
#